data_AF-A0A9J6F3T9-F1
#
_entry.id   AF-A0A9J6F3T9-F1
#
_cell.length_a   1.000
_cell.length_b   1.000
_cell.length_c   1.000
_cell.angle_alpha   90.00
_cell.angle_beta   90.00
_cell.angle_gamma   90.00
#
_symmetry.space_group_name_H-M   'P 1'
#
loop_
_entity.id
_entity.type
_entity.pdbx_description
1 polymer ?
#
loop_
_entity_poly.entity_id
_entity_poly.type
_entity_poly.pdbx_seq_one_letter_code
_entity_poly.pdbx_strand_id
1 'polypeptide(L)'
;MDVVEIEVETLSPEEYNDTQGWVVAHERRKKPKDKRNVVPATNAGGASKEVSRRLKDFLHRRPVPKEPQLPEEDYKVVIRPGGGLDLTRQSLALIRDCCVLRAAKVQQPDIAGEDTLIINMRQNTMIMSTPSVANAKEYSNIKEIMIDDKSYTTAAYVTAPENTSKGVIHGIPKYDNQEDIEKRLVNQRNPTILHARRMRLTDSVVIVFEGLFVPYFVYYRGAEYRCFLYKKQYETCTTCGRIGHRADVCPQPDSKKCRGCGVLNPTENHQCDHRCSLCGKGHPTGDKKCKERFRTPYLL
;
A
#
# COMPACT_ATOMS: atom_id res chain seq x y z
N MET A 1 16.42 -9.64 25.37
CA MET A 1 16.05 -9.12 24.04
C MET A 1 15.74 -7.66 24.25
N ASP A 2 16.71 -6.81 23.91
CA ASP A 2 16.57 -5.36 24.09
C ASP A 2 15.56 -4.81 23.09
N VAL A 3 14.55 -4.12 23.61
CA VAL A 3 13.53 -3.45 22.81
C VAL A 3 14.20 -2.21 22.21
N VAL A 4 14.59 -2.30 20.93
CA VAL A 4 15.12 -1.14 20.20
C VAL A 4 13.95 -0.18 19.95
N GLU A 5 13.94 0.94 20.65
CA GLU A 5 13.06 2.07 20.33
C GLU A 5 13.49 2.66 18.99
N ILE A 6 12.75 2.32 17.93
CA ILE A 6 12.96 2.90 16.60
C ILE A 6 12.22 4.24 16.56
N GLU A 7 12.94 5.34 16.31
CA GLU A 7 12.31 6.64 16.05
C GLU A 7 11.41 6.55 14.82
N VAL A 8 10.15 7.01 14.95
CA VAL A 8 9.21 6.91 13.85
C VAL A 8 8.42 8.18 13.60
N GLU A 9 8.30 8.54 12.34
CA GLU A 9 7.66 9.77 11.88
C GLU A 9 6.33 9.52 11.15
N THR A 10 5.52 10.58 11.04
CA THR A 10 4.10 10.52 10.69
C THR A 10 3.75 11.35 9.45
N LEU A 11 3.60 10.73 8.28
CA LEU A 11 3.39 11.40 6.97
C LEU A 11 1.90 11.67 6.63
N SER A 12 1.54 12.40 5.57
CA SER A 12 0.12 12.67 5.21
C SER A 12 -0.40 11.74 4.10
N PRO A 13 -1.68 11.31 4.11
CA PRO A 13 -2.28 10.57 2.98
C PRO A 13 -2.25 11.36 1.66
N GLU A 14 -2.24 12.69 1.77
CA GLU A 14 -2.21 13.65 0.66
C GLU A 14 -0.80 13.80 0.04
N GLU A 15 0.17 12.95 0.35
CA GLU A 15 1.52 13.03 -0.21
C GLU A 15 1.79 11.91 -1.25
N TYR A 16 0.75 11.14 -1.61
CA TYR A 16 0.84 9.86 -2.38
C TYR A 16 0.11 9.79 -3.75
N ASN A 17 -0.40 10.90 -4.27
CA ASN A 17 -1.02 10.91 -5.63
C ASN A 17 0.02 11.23 -6.69
N ASP A 18 0.73 10.21 -7.14
CA ASP A 18 1.25 10.19 -8.50
C ASP A 18 1.17 8.75 -9.02
N THR A 19 0.54 8.56 -10.17
CA THR A 19 -0.01 7.28 -10.67
C THR A 19 0.99 6.43 -11.43
N GLN A 20 2.24 6.90 -11.60
CA GLN A 20 3.29 6.06 -12.17
C GLN A 20 3.68 4.94 -11.18
N GLY A 21 3.67 3.70 -11.66
CA GLY A 21 4.11 2.53 -10.93
C GLY A 21 5.60 2.50 -10.62
N TRP A 22 6.02 1.49 -9.85
CA TRP A 22 7.45 1.19 -9.71
C TRP A 22 7.87 0.41 -10.96
N VAL A 23 8.80 0.95 -11.75
CA VAL A 23 9.41 0.23 -12.87
C VAL A 23 10.64 -0.50 -12.33
N VAL A 24 10.64 -1.82 -12.39
CA VAL A 24 11.78 -2.63 -11.94
C VAL A 24 12.86 -2.59 -13.01
N ALA A 25 13.97 -1.93 -12.73
CA ALA A 25 15.18 -1.99 -13.53
C ALA A 25 16.21 -2.88 -12.81
N HIS A 26 16.03 -4.21 -12.85
CA HIS A 26 17.11 -5.21 -12.75
C HIS A 26 16.54 -6.64 -12.72
N GLU A 27 17.08 -7.53 -13.56
CA GLU A 27 16.84 -8.97 -13.52
C GLU A 27 17.58 -9.59 -12.33
N ARG A 28 16.84 -10.20 -11.39
CA ARG A 28 17.44 -10.98 -10.30
C ARG A 28 17.94 -12.33 -10.83
N ARG A 29 19.25 -12.57 -10.74
CA ARG A 29 19.83 -13.92 -10.88
C ARG A 29 19.49 -14.76 -9.65
N LYS A 30 18.86 -15.92 -9.86
CA LYS A 30 18.50 -16.90 -8.81
C LYS A 30 19.77 -17.38 -8.08
N LYS A 31 19.78 -17.29 -6.75
CA LYS A 31 20.75 -18.00 -5.90
C LYS A 31 20.16 -19.34 -5.42
N PRO A 32 20.98 -20.41 -5.27
CA PRO A 32 20.50 -21.71 -4.84
C PRO A 32 20.06 -21.69 -3.36
N LYS A 33 18.94 -22.36 -3.05
CA LYS A 33 18.43 -22.56 -1.68
C LYS A 33 19.26 -23.61 -0.95
N ASP A 34 19.93 -23.19 0.13
CA ASP A 34 20.61 -24.09 1.06
C ASP A 34 19.61 -24.58 2.13
N LYS A 35 19.47 -25.91 2.27
CA LYS A 35 18.50 -26.55 3.18
C LYS A 35 19.15 -26.74 4.54
N ARG A 36 18.72 -25.99 5.56
CA ARG A 36 19.07 -26.27 6.96
C ARG A 36 17.88 -26.85 7.71
N ASN A 37 18.11 -28.04 8.28
CA ASN A 37 17.19 -28.81 9.11
C ASN A 37 16.92 -28.08 10.44
N VAL A 38 15.65 -28.06 10.86
CA VAL A 38 15.21 -27.59 12.18
C VAL A 38 14.88 -28.81 13.05
N VAL A 39 15.51 -28.91 14.21
CA VAL A 39 15.21 -29.89 15.27
C VAL A 39 14.32 -29.20 16.31
N PRO A 40 13.26 -29.84 16.85
CA PRO A 40 12.35 -29.22 17.80
C PRO A 40 12.85 -29.36 19.25
N ALA A 41 12.70 -28.31 20.06
CA ALA A 41 12.91 -28.35 21.50
C ALA A 41 11.57 -28.22 22.25
N THR A 42 11.48 -29.02 23.33
CA THR A 42 10.31 -29.32 24.16
C THR A 42 10.09 -28.35 25.33
N ASN A 43 8.89 -28.43 25.90
CA ASN A 43 8.22 -27.58 26.91
C ASN A 43 8.92 -27.37 28.27
N ALA A 44 8.57 -26.29 29.00
CA ALA A 44 8.01 -26.33 30.37
C ALA A 44 7.69 -24.93 31.00
N GLY A 45 6.50 -24.85 31.65
CA GLY A 45 6.14 -23.99 32.83
C GLY A 45 6.05 -22.47 32.65
N GLY A 46 5.16 -21.68 33.26
CA GLY A 46 4.13 -21.86 34.28
C GLY A 46 3.81 -20.48 34.92
N ALA A 47 2.51 -20.18 35.10
CA ALA A 47 1.90 -19.11 35.93
C ALA A 47 1.97 -17.63 35.51
N SER A 48 0.79 -17.03 35.20
CA SER A 48 0.16 -16.02 36.08
C SER A 48 -1.29 -15.74 35.62
N LYS A 49 -2.25 -15.95 36.54
CA LYS A 49 -3.70 -15.90 36.28
C LYS A 49 -4.30 -14.48 36.23
N GLU A 50 -3.51 -13.41 36.35
CA GLU A 50 -3.98 -12.02 36.26
C GLU A 50 -3.93 -11.41 34.85
N VAL A 51 -3.17 -12.01 33.92
CA VAL A 51 -3.11 -11.59 32.50
C VAL A 51 -4.40 -11.94 31.74
N SER A 52 -5.24 -12.81 32.32
CA SER A 52 -6.40 -13.42 31.65
C SER A 52 -7.58 -12.46 31.42
N ARG A 53 -7.67 -11.32 32.11
CA ARG A 53 -8.77 -10.35 31.90
C ARG A 53 -8.52 -9.41 30.70
N ARG A 54 -7.29 -8.99 30.45
CA ARG A 54 -6.96 -8.17 29.25
C ARG A 54 -6.94 -8.99 27.95
N LEU A 55 -6.70 -10.30 28.02
CA LEU A 55 -6.75 -11.16 26.83
C LEU A 55 -8.17 -11.42 26.30
N LYS A 56 -9.20 -11.37 27.15
CA LYS A 56 -10.58 -11.65 26.73
C LYS A 56 -11.16 -10.58 25.79
N ASP A 57 -10.68 -9.34 25.89
CA ASP A 57 -11.06 -8.25 24.98
C ASP A 57 -10.36 -8.34 23.60
N PHE A 58 -9.24 -9.07 23.50
CA PHE A 58 -8.60 -9.36 22.22
C PHE A 58 -9.25 -10.50 21.44
N LEU A 59 -9.94 -11.42 22.15
CA LEU A 59 -10.56 -12.61 21.55
C LEU A 59 -11.87 -12.34 20.79
N HIS A 60 -12.40 -11.12 20.85
CA HIS A 60 -13.60 -10.72 20.07
C HIS A 60 -13.26 -9.92 18.81
N ARG A 61 -11.97 -9.72 18.49
CA ARG A 61 -11.60 -9.34 17.13
C ARG A 61 -11.83 -10.56 16.26
N ARG A 62 -12.93 -10.56 15.49
CA ARG A 62 -13.10 -11.49 14.37
C ARG A 62 -11.73 -11.63 13.68
N PRO A 63 -11.18 -12.84 13.52
CA PRO A 63 -9.92 -13.00 12.82
C PRO A 63 -10.06 -12.27 11.49
N VAL A 64 -9.20 -11.26 11.29
CA VAL A 64 -9.14 -10.59 10.00
C VAL A 64 -8.87 -11.71 9.00
N PRO A 65 -9.74 -11.93 8.01
CA PRO A 65 -9.51 -12.96 7.00
C PRO A 65 -8.10 -12.77 6.49
N LYS A 66 -7.24 -13.79 6.62
CA LYS A 66 -5.91 -13.72 6.03
C LYS A 66 -6.13 -13.51 4.53
N GLU A 67 -5.64 -12.39 4.01
CA GLU A 67 -5.61 -12.18 2.56
C GLU A 67 -4.93 -13.41 1.93
N PRO A 68 -5.44 -13.95 0.82
CA PRO A 68 -4.84 -15.11 0.18
C PRO A 68 -3.34 -14.83 -0.05
N GLN A 69 -2.48 -15.75 0.37
CA GLN A 69 -1.05 -15.60 0.15
C GLN A 69 -0.78 -15.80 -1.34
N LEU A 70 -0.45 -14.70 -2.03
CA LEU A 70 0.04 -14.74 -3.39
C LEU A 70 1.47 -15.30 -3.41
N PRO A 71 1.91 -15.92 -4.51
CA PRO A 71 3.30 -16.37 -4.63
C PRO A 71 4.28 -15.21 -4.43
N GLU A 72 5.35 -15.45 -3.68
CA GLU A 72 6.33 -14.40 -3.33
C GLU A 72 7.05 -13.87 -4.57
N GLU A 73 7.35 -14.77 -5.51
CA GLU A 73 8.13 -14.50 -6.74
C GLU A 73 7.30 -13.84 -7.85
N ASP A 74 5.97 -13.82 -7.72
CA ASP A 74 5.09 -13.22 -8.72
C ASP A 74 5.21 -11.70 -8.75
N TYR A 75 5.07 -11.17 -9.96
CA TYR A 75 4.80 -9.76 -10.17
C TYR A 75 3.38 -9.44 -9.70
N LYS A 76 3.28 -8.44 -8.82
CA LYS A 76 2.01 -7.98 -8.27
C LYS A 76 1.65 -6.64 -8.90
N VAL A 77 0.55 -6.60 -9.63
CA VAL A 77 0.03 -5.39 -10.28
C VAL A 77 -1.21 -4.93 -9.54
N VAL A 78 -1.14 -3.75 -8.93
CA VAL A 78 -2.30 -3.10 -8.30
C VAL A 78 -3.09 -2.37 -9.38
N ILE A 79 -4.38 -2.64 -9.46
CA ILE A 79 -5.32 -1.99 -10.36
C ILE A 79 -6.35 -1.22 -9.52
N ARG A 80 -6.48 0.07 -9.82
CA ARG A 80 -7.33 1.03 -9.10
C ARG A 80 -8.37 1.61 -10.05
N PRO A 81 -9.60 1.09 -10.02
CA PRO A 81 -10.68 1.63 -10.84
C PRO A 81 -11.20 2.94 -10.21
N GLY A 82 -11.36 3.95 -11.03
CA GLY A 82 -11.98 5.22 -10.70
C GLY A 82 -13.42 5.31 -11.18
N GLY A 83 -13.95 6.54 -11.30
CA GLY A 83 -15.26 6.79 -11.93
C GLY A 83 -16.47 6.23 -11.17
N GLY A 84 -16.32 5.91 -9.89
CA GLY A 84 -17.43 5.37 -9.06
C GLY A 84 -17.70 3.88 -9.26
N LEU A 85 -16.77 3.11 -9.81
CA LEU A 85 -16.92 1.66 -9.84
C LEU A 85 -17.01 1.10 -8.42
N ASP A 86 -18.04 0.33 -8.13
CA ASP A 86 -18.22 -0.36 -6.85
C ASP A 86 -17.97 -1.87 -7.02
N LEU A 87 -16.77 -2.34 -6.67
CA LEU A 87 -16.38 -3.74 -6.83
C LEU A 87 -17.22 -4.70 -5.96
N THR A 88 -17.96 -4.20 -4.96
CA THR A 88 -18.84 -5.06 -4.13
C THR A 88 -20.10 -5.49 -4.87
N ARG A 89 -20.44 -4.82 -5.97
CA ARG A 89 -21.66 -5.06 -6.76
C ARG A 89 -21.40 -5.87 -8.04
N GLN A 90 -20.18 -6.34 -8.22
CA GLN A 90 -19.71 -6.90 -9.47
C GLN A 90 -19.33 -8.37 -9.28
N SER A 91 -19.55 -9.18 -10.31
CA SER A 91 -19.13 -10.59 -10.27
C SER A 91 -17.61 -10.70 -10.48
N LEU A 92 -16.96 -11.59 -9.73
CA LEU A 92 -15.51 -11.81 -9.84
C LEU A 92 -15.10 -12.27 -11.24
N ALA A 93 -15.91 -13.15 -11.84
CA ALA A 93 -15.67 -13.66 -13.20
C ALA A 93 -15.77 -12.56 -14.25
N LEU A 94 -16.80 -11.69 -14.15
CA LEU A 94 -16.96 -10.55 -15.05
C LEU A 94 -15.77 -9.61 -14.95
N ILE A 95 -15.34 -9.26 -13.74
CA ILE A 95 -14.19 -8.38 -13.53
C ILE A 95 -12.92 -9.00 -14.14
N ARG A 96 -12.64 -10.27 -13.87
CA ARG A 96 -11.43 -10.93 -14.39
C ARG A 96 -11.46 -11.00 -15.91
N ASP A 97 -12.46 -11.69 -16.46
CA ASP A 97 -12.42 -12.15 -17.84
C ASP A 97 -12.87 -11.05 -18.80
N CYS A 98 -13.95 -10.33 -18.46
CA CYS A 98 -14.53 -9.32 -19.34
C CYS A 98 -13.84 -7.95 -19.22
N CYS A 99 -13.24 -7.63 -18.08
CA CYS A 99 -12.69 -6.30 -17.83
C CYS A 99 -11.16 -6.31 -17.86
N VAL A 100 -10.53 -7.05 -16.94
CA VAL A 100 -9.08 -6.98 -16.73
C VAL A 100 -8.32 -7.66 -17.87
N LEU A 101 -8.63 -8.93 -18.19
CA LEU A 101 -7.94 -9.65 -19.26
C LEU A 101 -8.15 -9.00 -20.63
N ARG A 102 -9.39 -8.55 -20.90
CA ARG A 102 -9.73 -7.83 -22.13
C ARG A 102 -8.98 -6.50 -22.24
N ALA A 103 -8.95 -5.68 -21.17
CA ALA A 103 -8.24 -4.40 -21.16
C ALA A 103 -6.73 -4.57 -21.31
N ALA A 104 -6.18 -5.64 -20.75
CA ALA A 104 -4.76 -6.00 -20.89
C ALA A 104 -4.42 -6.68 -22.23
N LYS A 105 -5.42 -6.94 -23.10
CA LYS A 105 -5.25 -7.65 -24.38
C LYS A 105 -4.52 -9.00 -24.23
N VAL A 106 -4.63 -9.65 -23.07
CA VAL A 106 -4.05 -10.97 -22.82
C VAL A 106 -4.97 -12.01 -23.48
N GLN A 107 -4.55 -12.54 -24.62
CA GLN A 107 -5.33 -13.54 -25.36
C GLN A 107 -5.01 -14.95 -24.85
N GLN A 108 -6.07 -15.70 -24.55
CA GLN A 108 -6.16 -17.14 -24.28
C GLN A 108 -5.92 -17.67 -22.84
N PRO A 109 -6.75 -18.64 -22.41
CA PRO A 109 -6.84 -19.14 -21.02
C PRO A 109 -5.65 -19.96 -20.53
N ASP A 110 -4.81 -20.51 -21.41
CA ASP A 110 -3.70 -21.38 -21.01
C ASP A 110 -2.54 -20.62 -20.35
N ILE A 111 -2.38 -19.32 -20.65
CA ILE A 111 -1.40 -18.41 -20.01
C ILE A 111 -2.05 -17.64 -18.84
N ALA A 112 -3.36 -17.41 -18.87
CA ALA A 112 -4.12 -16.75 -17.81
C ALA A 112 -4.46 -17.69 -16.62
N GLY A 113 -4.25 -19.01 -16.78
CA GLY A 113 -4.55 -20.02 -15.75
C GLY A 113 -3.68 -19.92 -14.49
N GLU A 114 -2.45 -19.43 -14.63
CA GLU A 114 -1.53 -19.20 -13.51
C GLU A 114 -1.73 -17.82 -12.85
N ASP A 115 -2.34 -16.88 -13.57
CA ASP A 115 -2.57 -15.53 -13.08
C ASP A 115 -3.72 -15.49 -12.08
N THR A 116 -3.46 -14.91 -10.91
CA THR A 116 -4.43 -14.84 -9.81
C THR A 116 -4.93 -13.40 -9.63
N LEU A 117 -6.25 -13.21 -9.75
CA LEU A 117 -6.92 -11.96 -9.40
C LEU A 117 -7.39 -11.99 -7.94
N ILE A 118 -6.95 -11.03 -7.14
CA ILE A 118 -7.50 -10.75 -5.81
C ILE A 118 -8.24 -9.42 -5.83
N ILE A 119 -9.45 -9.40 -5.27
CA ILE A 119 -10.26 -8.19 -5.14
C ILE A 119 -10.34 -7.78 -3.68
N ASN A 120 -9.85 -6.59 -3.36
CA ASN A 120 -10.04 -5.98 -2.06
C ASN A 120 -11.25 -5.04 -2.09
N MET A 121 -12.41 -5.59 -1.74
CA MET A 121 -13.68 -4.86 -1.67
C MET A 121 -13.66 -3.67 -0.71
N ARG A 122 -12.86 -3.74 0.38
CA ARG A 122 -12.77 -2.65 1.36
C ARG A 122 -11.97 -1.46 0.83
N GLN A 123 -10.91 -1.72 0.08
CA GLN A 123 -10.08 -0.69 -0.55
C GLN A 123 -10.59 -0.27 -1.92
N ASN A 124 -11.55 -1.02 -2.47
CA ASN A 124 -12.03 -0.88 -3.85
C ASN A 124 -10.88 -0.96 -4.86
N THR A 125 -9.99 -1.94 -4.67
CA THR A 125 -8.82 -2.17 -5.52
C THR A 125 -8.70 -3.64 -5.89
N MET A 126 -7.98 -3.91 -6.96
CA MET A 126 -7.67 -5.26 -7.44
C MET A 126 -6.15 -5.48 -7.45
N ILE A 127 -5.72 -6.72 -7.31
CA ILE A 127 -4.33 -7.14 -7.45
C ILE A 127 -4.30 -8.30 -8.43
N MET A 128 -3.54 -8.14 -9.51
CA MET A 128 -3.17 -9.24 -10.40
C MET A 128 -1.79 -9.77 -10.00
N SER A 129 -1.73 -11.06 -9.67
CA SER A 129 -0.48 -11.81 -9.47
C SER A 129 -0.17 -12.58 -10.74
N THR A 130 1.04 -12.46 -11.25
CA THR A 130 1.47 -13.19 -12.44
C THR A 130 2.97 -13.53 -12.37
N PRO A 131 3.37 -14.76 -12.75
CA PRO A 131 4.78 -15.09 -12.92
C PRO A 131 5.37 -14.49 -14.21
N SER A 132 4.54 -14.01 -15.13
CA SER A 132 4.94 -13.51 -16.45
C SER A 132 5.25 -12.00 -16.43
N VAL A 133 6.50 -11.65 -16.76
CA VAL A 133 6.92 -10.25 -16.96
C VAL A 133 6.09 -9.56 -18.04
N ALA A 134 5.76 -10.30 -19.12
CA ALA A 134 4.97 -9.78 -20.22
C ALA A 134 3.55 -9.42 -19.75
N ASN A 135 2.89 -10.32 -19.00
CA ASN A 135 1.55 -10.08 -18.48
C ASN A 135 1.57 -8.92 -17.46
N ALA A 136 2.57 -8.88 -16.58
CA ALA A 136 2.72 -7.80 -15.61
C ALA A 136 2.80 -6.43 -16.30
N LYS A 137 3.53 -6.35 -17.41
CA LYS A 137 3.63 -5.14 -18.24
C LYS A 137 2.27 -4.77 -18.84
N GLU A 138 1.55 -5.72 -19.44
CA GLU A 138 0.24 -5.45 -20.01
C GLU A 138 -0.80 -5.02 -18.95
N TYR A 139 -0.86 -5.71 -17.81
CA TYR A 139 -1.73 -5.31 -16.70
C TYR A 139 -1.40 -3.91 -16.19
N SER A 140 -0.11 -3.55 -16.11
CA SER A 140 0.31 -2.21 -15.66
C SER A 140 -0.05 -1.09 -16.64
N ASN A 141 -0.31 -1.43 -17.90
CA ASN A 141 -0.67 -0.47 -18.95
C ASN A 141 -2.17 -0.20 -19.03
N ILE A 142 -3.01 -0.93 -18.27
CA ILE A 142 -4.46 -0.69 -18.22
C ILE A 142 -4.73 0.76 -17.78
N LYS A 143 -5.43 1.51 -18.63
CA LYS A 143 -5.90 2.88 -18.35
C LYS A 143 -7.42 2.98 -18.19
N GLU A 144 -8.13 1.96 -18.63
CA GLU A 144 -9.58 1.95 -18.71
C GLU A 144 -10.08 0.51 -18.62
N ILE A 145 -11.21 0.30 -17.95
CA ILE A 145 -11.92 -0.97 -17.92
C ILE A 145 -13.41 -0.74 -18.22
N MET A 146 -14.04 -1.74 -18.85
CA MET A 146 -15.44 -1.68 -19.28
C MET A 146 -16.27 -2.69 -18.49
N ILE A 147 -17.37 -2.23 -17.86
CA ILE A 147 -18.36 -3.07 -17.15
C ILE A 147 -19.74 -2.61 -17.56
N ASP A 148 -20.60 -3.53 -18.01
CA ASP A 148 -21.98 -3.26 -18.45
C ASP A 148 -22.06 -2.04 -19.39
N ASP A 149 -21.22 -2.03 -20.43
CA ASP A 149 -21.08 -0.97 -21.43
C ASP A 149 -20.68 0.41 -20.89
N LYS A 150 -20.33 0.51 -19.60
CA LYS A 150 -19.80 1.71 -18.97
C LYS A 150 -18.28 1.63 -18.82
N SER A 151 -17.61 2.70 -19.23
CA SER A 151 -16.18 2.87 -19.05
C SER A 151 -15.83 3.44 -17.66
N TYR A 152 -14.72 2.94 -17.10
CA TYR A 152 -14.11 3.42 -15.87
C TYR A 152 -12.61 3.67 -16.08
N THR A 153 -12.19 4.91 -15.84
CA THR A 153 -10.76 5.27 -15.80
C THR A 153 -10.05 4.44 -14.73
N THR A 154 -8.84 3.97 -15.03
CA THR A 154 -8.15 3.01 -14.20
C THR A 154 -6.67 3.35 -14.10
N ALA A 155 -6.13 3.33 -12.88
CA ALA A 155 -4.69 3.41 -12.64
C ALA A 155 -4.17 2.01 -12.31
N ALA A 156 -3.29 1.47 -13.15
CA ALA A 156 -2.63 0.19 -12.90
C ALA A 156 -1.12 0.37 -12.78
N TYR A 157 -0.49 -0.40 -11.88
CA TYR A 157 0.95 -0.37 -11.71
C TYR A 157 1.52 -1.59 -10.97
N VAL A 158 2.76 -1.94 -11.30
CA VAL A 158 3.53 -2.98 -10.60
C VAL A 158 3.97 -2.48 -9.22
N THR A 159 3.82 -3.32 -8.19
CA THR A 159 4.31 -3.03 -6.83
C THR A 159 5.75 -3.47 -6.67
N ALA A 160 6.44 -2.91 -5.67
CA ALA A 160 7.73 -3.44 -5.26
C ALA A 160 7.63 -4.96 -4.98
N PRO A 161 8.66 -5.74 -5.35
CA PRO A 161 8.72 -7.16 -5.03
C PRO A 161 8.56 -7.43 -3.53
N GLU A 162 8.26 -8.68 -3.21
CA GLU A 162 8.40 -9.14 -1.83
C GLU A 162 9.87 -9.07 -1.38
N ASN A 163 10.08 -9.08 -0.06
CA ASN A 163 11.39 -8.84 0.56
C ASN A 163 11.98 -7.45 0.25
N THR A 164 11.11 -6.43 0.26
CA THR A 164 11.50 -5.03 0.19
C THR A 164 11.04 -4.28 1.42
N SER A 165 11.79 -3.25 1.79
CA SER A 165 11.43 -2.33 2.86
C SER A 165 11.33 -0.92 2.31
N LYS A 166 10.58 -0.06 3.02
CA LYS A 166 10.35 1.32 2.60
C LYS A 166 10.85 2.27 3.66
N GLY A 167 11.75 3.16 3.26
CA GLY A 167 12.19 4.29 4.07
C GLY A 167 11.71 5.62 3.51
N VAL A 168 11.81 6.66 4.31
CA VAL A 168 11.53 8.05 3.90
C VAL A 168 12.66 8.95 4.35
N ILE A 169 13.08 9.85 3.47
CA ILE A 169 14.00 10.95 3.78
C ILE A 169 13.33 12.30 3.49
N HIS A 170 13.75 13.33 4.23
CA HIS A 170 13.20 14.68 4.18
C HIS A 170 14.24 15.70 3.71
N GLY A 171 13.80 16.93 3.39
CA GLY A 171 14.72 18.02 3.00
C GLY A 171 15.31 17.88 1.59
N ILE A 172 14.71 17.08 0.71
CA ILE A 172 15.18 16.91 -0.67
C ILE A 172 14.76 18.12 -1.51
N PRO A 173 15.71 18.86 -2.11
CA PRO A 173 15.42 20.11 -2.79
C PRO A 173 14.37 19.95 -3.89
N LYS A 174 13.37 20.84 -3.94
CA LYS A 174 12.23 20.71 -4.87
C LYS A 174 12.59 20.84 -6.35
N TYR A 175 13.76 21.41 -6.66
CA TYR A 175 14.25 21.50 -8.04
C TYR A 175 14.78 20.16 -8.56
N ASP A 176 15.09 19.19 -7.68
CA ASP A 176 15.53 17.86 -8.11
C ASP A 176 14.33 17.06 -8.62
N ASN A 177 14.37 16.73 -9.91
CA ASN A 177 13.35 15.90 -10.56
C ASN A 177 13.51 14.41 -10.21
N GLN A 178 12.65 13.55 -10.77
CA GLN A 178 12.65 12.12 -10.45
C GLN A 178 13.96 11.42 -10.85
N GLU A 179 14.48 11.70 -12.05
CA GLU A 179 15.75 11.14 -12.54
C GLU A 179 16.93 11.61 -11.67
N ASP A 180 16.89 12.88 -11.28
CA ASP A 180 17.87 13.49 -10.39
C ASP A 180 17.91 12.79 -9.02
N ILE A 181 16.73 12.50 -8.46
CA ILE A 181 16.59 11.78 -7.19
C ILE A 181 17.16 10.38 -7.29
N GLU A 182 16.74 9.62 -8.31
CA GLU A 182 17.18 8.24 -8.50
C GLU A 182 18.70 8.15 -8.70
N LYS A 183 19.25 8.94 -9.62
CA LYS A 183 20.70 8.93 -9.91
C LYS A 183 21.56 9.24 -8.68
N ARG A 184 21.04 10.06 -7.76
CA ARG A 184 21.76 10.47 -6.54
C ARG A 184 21.57 9.53 -5.37
N LEU A 185 20.52 8.71 -5.35
CA LEU A 185 20.26 7.73 -4.29
C LEU A 185 20.72 6.33 -4.68
N VAL A 186 20.46 5.90 -5.91
CA VAL A 186 20.81 4.57 -6.42
C VAL A 186 22.29 4.54 -6.81
N ASN A 187 23.15 4.40 -5.80
CA ASN A 187 24.60 4.31 -5.98
C ASN A 187 25.23 3.43 -4.89
N GLN A 188 26.52 3.13 -5.04
CA GLN A 188 27.27 2.22 -4.18
C GLN A 188 27.46 2.70 -2.72
N ARG A 189 27.20 3.98 -2.40
CA ARG A 189 27.31 4.49 -1.02
C ARG A 189 26.08 4.16 -0.18
N ASN A 190 24.97 3.81 -0.81
CA ASN A 190 23.75 3.42 -0.12
C ASN A 190 23.59 1.89 -0.14
N PRO A 191 22.86 1.32 0.83
CA PRO A 191 22.32 -0.03 0.68
C PRO A 191 21.58 -0.16 -0.65
N THR A 192 21.39 -1.38 -1.16
CA THR A 192 20.75 -1.58 -2.46
C THR A 192 19.35 -0.96 -2.48
N ILE A 193 19.23 0.19 -3.14
CA ILE A 193 17.98 0.90 -3.39
C ILE A 193 17.46 0.43 -4.74
N LEU A 194 16.26 -0.16 -4.74
CA LEU A 194 15.59 -0.61 -5.95
C LEU A 194 14.93 0.56 -6.69
N HIS A 195 14.41 1.53 -5.93
CA HIS A 195 13.78 2.72 -6.47
C HIS A 195 13.67 3.81 -5.40
N ALA A 196 13.65 5.07 -5.80
CA ALA A 196 13.36 6.19 -4.92
C ALA A 196 12.48 7.20 -5.63
N ARG A 197 11.46 7.73 -4.95
CA ARG A 197 10.49 8.62 -5.58
C ARG A 197 10.04 9.74 -4.65
N ARG A 198 9.93 10.95 -5.20
CA ARG A 198 9.37 12.09 -4.48
C ARG A 198 7.90 11.89 -4.13
N MET A 199 7.54 12.27 -2.91
CA MET A 199 6.16 12.30 -2.45
C MET A 199 5.47 13.58 -2.95
N ARG A 200 4.86 13.52 -4.14
CA ARG A 200 4.21 14.67 -4.80
C ARG A 200 5.14 15.91 -4.86
N LEU A 201 4.65 17.06 -4.38
CA LEU A 201 5.30 18.37 -4.39
C LEU A 201 6.03 18.67 -3.06
N THR A 202 6.23 17.64 -2.23
CA THR A 202 6.97 17.78 -0.97
C THR A 202 8.48 17.68 -1.19
N ASP A 203 9.23 17.99 -0.14
CA ASP A 203 10.66 17.74 0.00
C ASP A 203 10.99 16.31 0.46
N SER A 204 9.99 15.42 0.48
CA SER A 204 10.13 14.08 1.03
C SER A 204 10.23 13.04 -0.10
N VAL A 205 11.08 12.03 0.09
CA VAL A 205 11.30 10.95 -0.87
C VAL A 205 11.11 9.60 -0.19
N VAL A 206 10.26 8.75 -0.78
CA VAL A 206 10.15 7.34 -0.40
C VAL A 206 11.21 6.54 -1.12
N ILE A 207 11.92 5.71 -0.38
CA ILE A 207 12.97 4.82 -0.88
C ILE A 207 12.51 3.38 -0.70
N VAL A 208 12.65 2.56 -1.73
CA VAL A 208 12.44 1.12 -1.68
C VAL A 208 13.80 0.44 -1.64
N PHE A 209 14.10 -0.22 -0.53
CA PHE A 209 15.32 -0.99 -0.37
C PHE A 209 15.09 -2.46 -0.71
N GLU A 210 16.14 -3.10 -1.21
CA GLU A 210 16.23 -4.56 -1.21
C GLU A 210 16.44 -5.07 0.21
N GLY A 211 15.64 -6.06 0.62
CA GLY A 211 15.66 -6.63 1.96
C GLY A 211 14.65 -5.98 2.91
N LEU A 212 14.55 -6.54 4.12
CA LEU A 212 13.52 -6.18 5.10
C LEU A 212 13.96 -5.05 6.06
N PHE A 213 15.18 -4.54 5.92
CA PHE A 213 15.73 -3.53 6.81
C PHE A 213 15.75 -2.14 6.18
N VAL A 214 15.32 -1.13 6.95
CA VAL A 214 15.46 0.28 6.59
C VAL A 214 16.70 0.83 7.30
N PRO A 215 17.70 1.34 6.56
CA PRO A 215 18.90 1.89 7.16
C PRO A 215 18.59 3.14 7.99
N TYR A 216 19.45 3.45 8.97
CA TYR A 216 19.27 4.63 9.80
C TYR A 216 19.59 5.93 9.03
N PHE A 217 20.58 5.87 8.12
CA PHE A 217 20.98 6.97 7.23
C PHE A 217 21.12 6.49 5.79
N VAL A 218 20.95 7.41 4.86
CA VAL A 218 21.33 7.27 3.44
C VAL A 218 22.09 8.52 2.99
N TYR A 219 22.92 8.37 1.98
CA TYR A 219 23.65 9.45 1.36
C TYR A 219 22.90 10.03 0.16
N TYR A 220 22.69 11.34 0.17
CA TYR A 220 22.14 12.10 -0.95
C TYR A 220 23.03 13.31 -1.22
N ARG A 221 23.52 13.46 -2.46
CA ARG A 221 24.49 14.51 -2.84
C ARG A 221 25.74 14.54 -1.93
N GLY A 222 26.13 13.39 -1.39
CA GLY A 222 27.30 13.24 -0.51
C GLY A 222 27.06 13.61 0.95
N ALA A 223 25.87 14.09 1.33
CA ALA A 223 25.49 14.36 2.71
C ALA A 223 24.63 13.22 3.28
N GLU A 224 24.69 13.04 4.60
CA GLU A 224 23.88 12.06 5.33
C GLU A 224 22.46 12.58 5.57
N TYR A 225 21.48 11.76 5.24
CA TYR A 225 20.06 12.04 5.46
C TYR A 225 19.49 10.96 6.36
N ARG A 226 18.86 11.37 7.46
CA ARG A 226 18.13 10.46 8.35
C ARG A 226 17.02 9.76 7.57
N CYS A 227 17.00 8.44 7.62
CA CYS A 227 16.01 7.62 6.95
C CYS A 227 15.05 6.98 7.97
N PHE A 228 13.77 7.29 7.82
CA PHE A 228 12.71 6.85 8.72
C PHE A 228 11.96 5.66 8.13
N LEU A 229 11.54 4.73 8.99
CA LEU A 229 10.66 3.64 8.57
C LEU A 229 9.34 4.21 8.02
N TYR A 230 8.99 3.81 6.81
CA TYR A 230 7.71 4.13 6.22
C TYR A 230 6.57 3.43 6.96
N LYS A 231 5.61 4.20 7.52
CA LYS A 231 4.39 3.64 8.12
C LYS A 231 3.20 3.76 7.18
N LYS A 232 2.59 2.61 6.85
CA LYS A 232 1.33 2.58 6.09
C LYS A 232 0.19 3.15 6.93
N GLN A 233 -0.62 3.99 6.34
CA GLN A 233 -1.79 4.57 6.99
C GLN A 233 -3.08 3.82 6.66
N TYR A 234 -4.10 4.00 7.48
CA TYR A 234 -5.47 3.70 7.06
C TYR A 234 -5.85 4.66 5.94
N GLU A 235 -6.30 4.10 4.83
CA GLU A 235 -6.81 4.91 3.73
C GLU A 235 -8.11 5.56 4.20
N THR A 236 -8.19 6.88 4.06
CA THR A 236 -9.38 7.65 4.38
C THR A 236 -9.77 8.40 3.12
N CYS A 237 -10.98 8.16 2.63
CA CYS A 237 -11.49 8.81 1.44
C CYS A 237 -11.80 10.27 1.75
N THR A 238 -11.15 11.20 1.04
CA THR A 238 -11.40 12.64 1.20
C THR A 238 -12.74 13.09 0.63
N THR A 239 -13.37 12.26 -0.20
CA THR A 239 -14.68 12.51 -0.80
C THR A 239 -15.82 12.04 0.11
N CYS A 240 -15.92 10.73 0.36
CA CYS A 240 -17.02 10.16 1.13
C CYS A 240 -16.75 10.03 2.63
N GLY A 241 -15.54 10.40 3.09
CA GLY A 241 -15.15 10.40 4.51
C GLY A 241 -14.96 9.02 5.15
N ARG A 242 -15.19 7.92 4.42
CA ARG A 242 -15.07 6.55 4.95
C ARG A 242 -13.61 6.10 5.01
N ILE A 243 -13.34 5.24 5.98
CA ILE A 243 -12.06 4.52 6.10
C ILE A 243 -12.11 3.25 5.24
N GLY A 244 -11.04 2.98 4.51
CA GLY A 244 -10.86 1.74 3.77
C GLY A 244 -10.25 1.97 2.39
N HIS A 245 -10.64 3.05 1.73
CA HIS A 245 -10.27 3.36 0.34
C HIS A 245 -9.86 4.83 0.19
N ARG A 246 -9.30 5.17 -0.96
CA ARG A 246 -8.89 6.53 -1.34
C ARG A 246 -9.95 7.20 -2.22
N ALA A 247 -9.87 8.52 -2.35
CA ALA A 247 -10.82 9.28 -3.16
C ALA A 247 -10.81 8.92 -4.65
N ASP A 248 -9.66 8.58 -5.22
CA ASP A 248 -9.50 8.18 -6.62
C ASP A 248 -10.23 6.88 -6.96
N VAL A 249 -10.42 6.01 -5.97
CA VAL A 249 -11.16 4.73 -6.09
C VAL A 249 -12.48 4.76 -5.31
N CYS A 250 -13.04 5.94 -5.05
CA CYS A 250 -14.29 6.05 -4.30
C CYS A 250 -15.45 5.46 -5.12
N PRO A 251 -16.23 4.50 -4.59
CA PRO A 251 -17.42 3.98 -5.27
C PRO A 251 -18.58 4.99 -5.29
N GLN A 252 -18.48 6.07 -4.51
CA GLN A 252 -19.50 7.13 -4.43
C GLN A 252 -18.83 8.51 -4.56
N PRO A 253 -18.29 8.87 -5.74
CA PRO A 253 -17.53 10.10 -5.95
C PRO A 253 -18.39 11.37 -5.76
N ASP A 254 -19.70 11.27 -5.97
CA ASP A 254 -20.62 12.43 -5.86
C ASP A 254 -21.18 12.61 -4.44
N SER A 255 -20.99 11.64 -3.55
CA SER A 255 -21.48 11.69 -2.16
C SER A 255 -20.44 12.34 -1.25
N LYS A 256 -20.20 13.65 -1.41
CA LYS A 256 -19.29 14.38 -0.52
C LYS A 256 -19.81 14.33 0.92
N LYS A 257 -18.95 13.97 1.87
CA LYS A 257 -19.28 13.93 3.30
C LYS A 257 -18.26 14.68 4.13
N CYS A 258 -18.74 15.35 5.17
CA CYS A 258 -17.84 15.91 6.19
C CYS A 258 -17.07 14.78 6.90
N ARG A 259 -15.74 14.87 6.93
CA ARG A 259 -14.87 13.89 7.63
C ARG A 259 -14.94 13.98 9.16
N GLY A 260 -15.55 15.04 9.68
CA GLY A 260 -15.77 15.28 11.11
C GLY A 260 -17.08 14.69 11.61
N CYS A 261 -18.21 15.18 11.07
CA CYS A 261 -19.54 14.83 11.55
C CYS A 261 -20.34 13.90 10.62
N GLY A 262 -19.86 13.62 9.40
CA GLY A 262 -20.51 12.72 8.45
C GLY A 262 -21.66 13.31 7.64
N VAL A 263 -22.00 14.60 7.83
CA VAL A 263 -23.04 15.31 7.07
C VAL A 263 -22.77 15.21 5.56
N LEU A 264 -23.82 14.93 4.80
CA LEU A 264 -23.81 14.86 3.33
C LEU A 264 -23.80 16.26 2.73
N ASN A 265 -22.98 16.46 1.70
CA ASN A 265 -22.82 17.71 0.95
C ASN A 265 -22.83 18.95 1.85
N PRO A 266 -21.93 19.00 2.86
CA PRO A 266 -21.89 20.10 3.79
C PRO A 266 -21.55 21.41 3.08
N THR A 267 -22.14 22.52 3.52
CA THR A 267 -21.69 23.86 3.14
C THR A 267 -20.31 24.14 3.74
N GLU A 268 -19.55 25.05 3.14
CA GLU A 268 -18.16 25.36 3.57
C GLU A 268 -18.09 25.74 5.05
N ASN A 269 -19.11 26.43 5.57
CA ASN A 269 -19.19 26.92 6.95
C ASN A 269 -20.20 26.16 7.81
N HIS A 270 -20.52 24.90 7.49
CA HIS A 270 -21.40 24.12 8.34
C HIS A 270 -20.82 23.96 9.75
N GLN A 271 -21.66 24.08 10.77
CA GLN A 271 -21.25 23.77 12.14
C GLN A 271 -20.99 22.27 12.26
N CYS A 272 -19.81 21.93 12.76
CA CYS A 272 -19.31 20.56 12.80
C CYS A 272 -18.78 20.23 14.18
N ASP A 273 -19.36 19.21 14.81
CA ASP A 273 -18.72 18.54 15.94
C ASP A 273 -17.86 17.39 15.40
N HIS A 274 -16.55 17.56 15.44
CA HIS A 274 -15.63 16.63 14.81
C HIS A 274 -15.49 15.36 15.64
N ARG A 275 -15.73 14.20 15.03
CA ARG A 275 -15.46 12.90 15.65
C ARG A 275 -14.68 11.99 14.72
N CYS A 276 -13.42 11.75 15.07
CA CYS A 276 -12.56 10.89 14.25
C CYS A 276 -13.05 9.44 14.27
N SER A 277 -13.26 8.84 13.09
CA SER A 277 -13.69 7.44 12.98
C SER A 277 -12.60 6.41 13.34
N LEU A 278 -11.34 6.85 13.52
CA LEU A 278 -10.23 5.97 13.93
C LEU A 278 -10.02 5.96 15.44
N CYS A 279 -10.01 7.12 16.09
CA CYS A 279 -9.66 7.25 17.52
C CYS A 279 -10.79 7.83 18.39
N GLY A 280 -11.89 8.28 17.80
CA GLY A 280 -13.04 8.87 18.49
C GLY A 280 -12.86 10.31 19.00
N LYS A 281 -11.70 10.95 18.80
CA LYS A 281 -11.36 12.29 19.33
C LYS A 281 -11.85 13.44 18.45
N GLY A 282 -11.79 14.65 19.01
CA GLY A 282 -12.20 15.94 18.44
C GLY A 282 -11.35 16.45 17.27
N HIS A 283 -11.28 15.70 16.16
CA HIS A 283 -10.66 16.11 14.91
C HIS A 283 -11.24 15.32 13.72
N PRO A 284 -11.12 15.82 12.48
CA PRO A 284 -11.54 15.09 11.29
C PRO A 284 -10.87 13.71 11.17
N THR A 285 -11.55 12.77 10.52
CA THR A 285 -10.97 11.47 10.17
C THR A 285 -9.85 11.64 9.14
N GLY A 286 -8.70 11.01 9.41
CA GLY A 286 -7.48 11.14 8.58
C GLY A 286 -6.59 12.34 8.91
N ASP A 287 -6.93 13.15 9.92
CA ASP A 287 -6.12 14.28 10.36
C ASP A 287 -4.71 13.87 10.83
N LYS A 288 -3.72 14.73 10.62
CA LYS A 288 -2.33 14.53 11.05
C LYS A 288 -2.18 14.34 12.56
N LYS A 289 -3.06 14.94 13.35
CA LYS A 289 -3.12 14.83 14.82
C LYS A 289 -3.56 13.44 15.29
N CYS A 290 -4.13 12.62 14.41
CA CYS A 290 -4.59 11.26 14.75
C CYS A 290 -3.40 10.29 14.84
N LYS A 291 -2.99 9.90 16.05
CA LYS A 291 -1.94 8.87 16.22
C LYS A 291 -2.37 7.49 15.72
N GLU A 292 -3.67 7.17 15.79
CA GLU A 292 -4.26 5.91 15.30
C GLU A 292 -4.42 5.85 13.77
N ARG A 293 -3.91 6.83 13.02
CA ARG A 293 -3.96 6.82 11.54
C ARG A 293 -2.99 5.83 10.92
N PHE A 294 -1.99 5.40 11.67
CA PHE A 294 -1.02 4.42 11.22
C PHE A 294 -1.56 3.02 11.45
N ARG A 295 -1.44 2.17 10.43
CA ARG A 295 -1.56 0.73 10.65
C ARG A 295 -0.35 0.32 11.48
N THR A 296 -0.54 -0.60 12.43
CA THR A 296 0.60 -1.26 13.06
C THR A 296 1.50 -1.79 11.94
N PRO A 297 2.77 -1.38 11.87
CA PRO A 297 3.67 -1.92 10.86
C PRO A 297 3.70 -3.44 11.02
N TYR A 298 3.67 -4.17 9.92
CA TYR A 298 4.13 -5.55 9.93
C TYR A 298 5.64 -5.47 10.20
N LEU A 299 5.99 -5.48 11.48
CA LEU A 299 7.31 -5.89 11.92
C LEU A 299 7.24 -7.42 11.85
N LEU A 300 7.85 -8.00 10.83
CA LEU A 300 8.21 -9.41 10.85
C LEU A 300 9.39 -9.58 11.81
#